data_AF-A0A370U676-F1
#
_entry.id   AF-A0A370U676-F1
#
_cell.length_a   1.000
_cell.length_b   1.000
_cell.length_c   1.000
_cell.angle_alpha   90.00
_cell.angle_beta   90.00
_cell.angle_gamma   90.00
#
_symmetry.space_group_name_H-M   'P 1'
#
loop_
_entity.id
_entity.type
_entity.pdbx_description
1 polymer ?
#
loop_
_entity_poly.entity_id
_entity_poly.type
_entity_poly.pdbx_seq_one_letter_code
_entity_poly.pdbx_strand_id
1 'polypeptide(L)'
;MPTFHQFLKILGLSSVVFLTACGGESDSSDSGSDSSSGGGSSTVSGGFASSDVSGKTFFAIASDKSVMTFDYDTSKMSGGPGYVTSGSYDYYSSSWTLDNGYLVLADDDTKYKLESSETDYLSVCESDADSTPSCSSSELTRWYTDKAKAKTYATSDSAGTAIDFSTITDSKLKSHLQGLEYDNLEQVQIIYANDMEIASMAGLNQFTNLRKIYMAGNALTDISPIQTLTSLDALRIPGQQDSNGDLNLSSYAPITSLTSLRQLELTQFGSTTPTKFELDTYISNHTNKSSIRYLILRGLELDQDDINAIDGMNSLQRLAIEETGATLNFDTLASSNSLSNVRRLELGFNEKDSENSTFTFNTFNTADDIDFSKLQRLSLSNTNLTDSDLLAIGNAIGNSANLKRLDIRYIHSSATDTDFGESFKAPNLEYLKLRVSGADYDLDVPTSGGAFTPSKLKQLYLEDGDINGFTTSHYTNLERLRARESIFSDFTDMAGLATSLNALTKLTQLRVKGAKVGSASGTAITCSALTNAGFSKTNVCNDTD
;
A
#
# COMPACT_ATOMS: atom_id res chain seq x y z
N MET A 1 2.03 -25.14 -4.04
CA MET A 1 2.50 -25.63 -2.71
C MET A 1 3.20 -24.46 -2.03
N PRO A 2 3.05 -24.28 -0.71
CA PRO A 2 3.10 -22.93 -0.14
C PRO A 2 4.51 -22.62 0.38
N THR A 3 5.36 -21.94 -0.41
CA THR A 3 6.80 -22.00 -0.08
C THR A 3 7.36 -20.83 0.75
N PHE A 4 6.63 -19.71 0.87
CA PHE A 4 6.72 -18.64 1.91
C PHE A 4 5.53 -17.67 1.68
N HIS A 5 4.34 -18.04 2.17
CA HIS A 5 3.02 -17.71 1.61
C HIS A 5 2.38 -16.35 1.90
N GLN A 6 3.17 -15.32 2.19
CA GLN A 6 3.27 -14.12 1.33
C GLN A 6 4.20 -13.13 2.04
N PHE A 7 5.49 -13.19 1.77
CA PHE A 7 6.59 -12.48 2.46
C PHE A 7 6.52 -10.94 2.69
N LEU A 8 5.41 -10.27 2.42
CA LEU A 8 4.61 -9.46 3.37
C LEU A 8 3.53 -8.69 2.57
N LYS A 9 2.30 -9.21 2.52
CA LYS A 9 1.15 -9.03 1.59
C LYS A 9 0.71 -7.66 1.04
N ILE A 10 1.47 -6.56 0.95
CA ILE A 10 1.25 -5.41 -0.02
C ILE A 10 2.27 -4.25 0.22
N LEU A 11 2.92 -4.11 1.38
CA LEU A 11 2.91 -2.81 2.09
C LEU A 11 4.32 -2.36 2.53
N GLY A 12 4.75 -1.09 2.48
CA GLY A 12 4.01 0.15 2.26
C GLY A 12 4.49 0.97 1.04
N LEU A 13 3.55 1.76 0.51
CA LEU A 13 3.81 2.84 -0.44
C LEU A 13 5.00 3.69 0.01
N SER A 14 5.77 4.16 -0.97
CA SER A 14 6.68 5.29 -0.85
C SER A 14 6.07 6.41 0.01
N SER A 15 6.45 6.46 1.30
CA SER A 15 6.49 7.64 2.19
C SER A 15 6.92 7.24 3.60
N VAL A 16 8.13 7.65 3.98
CA VAL A 16 8.74 7.54 5.32
C VAL A 16 7.99 8.40 6.35
N VAL A 17 7.61 7.85 7.52
CA VAL A 17 7.40 8.64 8.75
C VAL A 17 7.85 7.82 9.97
N PHE A 18 8.89 8.29 10.67
CA PHE A 18 9.30 7.79 11.99
C PHE A 18 8.27 8.17 13.06
N LEU A 19 7.92 7.24 13.96
CA LEU A 19 7.38 7.57 15.28
C LEU A 19 7.98 6.64 16.33
N THR A 20 8.88 7.21 17.14
CA THR A 20 9.38 6.65 18.40
C THR A 20 8.30 6.70 19.48
N ALA A 21 8.10 5.59 20.18
CA ALA A 21 7.34 5.53 21.43
C ALA A 21 8.28 5.28 22.62
N CYS A 22 8.06 6.01 23.71
CA CYS A 22 8.43 5.68 25.09
C CYS A 22 7.25 6.19 25.94
N GLY A 23 6.53 5.34 26.69
CA GLY A 23 6.89 4.88 28.05
C GLY A 23 6.46 5.95 29.06
N GLY A 24 5.68 5.74 30.12
CA GLY A 24 5.10 4.59 30.82
C GLY A 24 4.43 5.15 32.11
N GLU A 25 3.83 4.26 32.90
CA GLU A 25 3.43 4.44 34.33
C GLU A 25 2.22 5.34 34.66
N SER A 26 1.44 5.12 35.72
CA SER A 26 0.85 3.95 36.43
C SER A 26 -0.10 4.54 37.51
N ASP A 27 -0.93 3.67 38.08
CA ASP A 27 -1.64 3.78 39.38
C ASP A 27 -2.97 4.56 39.42
N SER A 28 -4.13 3.86 39.50
CA SER A 28 -4.82 3.30 40.69
C SER A 28 -5.86 4.31 41.23
N SER A 29 -7.07 3.98 41.70
CA SER A 29 -7.60 2.78 42.36
C SER A 29 -9.14 2.81 42.44
N ASP A 30 -9.75 1.61 42.40
CA ASP A 30 -10.92 1.11 43.19
C ASP A 30 -12.32 1.77 43.08
N SER A 31 -13.46 1.07 43.16
CA SER A 31 -13.78 -0.22 43.80
C SER A 31 -15.16 -0.78 43.36
N GLY A 32 -15.34 -2.11 43.41
CA GLY A 32 -16.63 -2.82 43.57
C GLY A 32 -16.79 -4.11 42.72
N SER A 33 -16.13 -5.23 43.06
CA SER A 33 -16.64 -6.46 43.76
C SER A 33 -17.97 -7.01 43.21
N ASP A 34 -18.23 -8.29 42.89
CA ASP A 34 -17.63 -9.64 42.99
C ASP A 34 -18.43 -10.50 41.97
N SER A 35 -18.09 -11.68 41.42
CA SER A 35 -17.41 -12.85 41.97
C SER A 35 -16.90 -13.80 40.86
N SER A 36 -15.72 -14.35 41.13
CA SER A 36 -14.93 -15.41 40.47
C SER A 36 -15.63 -16.61 39.82
N SER A 37 -15.06 -17.11 38.71
CA SER A 37 -14.20 -18.31 38.74
C SER A 37 -13.50 -18.59 37.40
N GLY A 38 -12.16 -18.75 37.44
CA GLY A 38 -11.42 -19.55 36.45
C GLY A 38 -10.54 -18.78 35.48
N GLY A 39 -9.41 -18.25 35.96
CA GLY A 39 -8.32 -17.79 35.12
C GLY A 39 -7.67 -18.94 34.34
N GLY A 40 -7.29 -18.62 33.11
CA GLY A 40 -6.49 -19.46 32.23
C GLY A 40 -6.05 -18.61 31.05
N SER A 41 -5.03 -17.77 31.25
CA SER A 41 -4.24 -17.23 30.16
C SER A 41 -3.57 -18.42 29.48
N SER A 42 -4.14 -18.91 28.38
CA SER A 42 -3.49 -19.92 27.55
C SER A 42 -2.47 -19.21 26.68
N THR A 43 -1.30 -18.91 27.24
CA THR A 43 -0.10 -18.76 26.42
C THR A 43 0.08 -20.06 25.65
N VAL A 44 0.16 -19.99 24.33
CA VAL A 44 0.49 -21.16 23.50
C VAL A 44 1.84 -21.69 23.98
N SER A 45 1.88 -22.93 24.48
CA SER A 45 3.13 -23.61 24.83
C SER A 45 3.99 -23.73 23.58
N GLY A 46 5.13 -23.03 23.53
CA GLY A 46 6.10 -23.10 22.43
C GLY A 46 6.09 -21.94 21.42
N GLY A 47 5.46 -20.80 21.73
CA GLY A 47 5.51 -19.60 20.88
C GLY A 47 6.82 -18.81 20.98
N PHE A 48 7.01 -17.84 20.08
CA PHE A 48 8.13 -16.89 20.10
C PHE A 48 8.17 -16.06 21.39
N ALA A 49 9.37 -15.88 21.95
CA ALA A 49 9.70 -14.86 22.92
C ALA A 49 10.47 -13.71 22.24
N SER A 50 10.43 -12.50 22.82
CA SER A 50 11.15 -11.35 22.25
C SER A 50 12.66 -11.60 22.14
N SER A 51 13.23 -12.39 23.06
CA SER A 51 14.64 -12.82 23.06
C SER A 51 15.00 -13.78 21.92
N ASP A 52 14.01 -14.40 21.28
CA ASP A 52 14.25 -15.31 20.17
C ASP A 52 14.64 -14.56 18.92
N VAL A 53 14.12 -13.33 18.72
CA VAL A 53 14.30 -12.55 17.49
C VAL A 53 15.01 -11.22 17.70
N SER A 54 14.73 -10.48 18.77
CA SER A 54 15.21 -9.10 18.92
C SER A 54 16.74 -9.03 19.03
N GLY A 55 17.33 -8.12 18.26
CA GLY A 55 18.78 -7.91 18.16
C GLY A 55 19.51 -8.96 17.33
N LYS A 56 18.82 -9.79 16.53
CA LYS A 56 19.43 -10.88 15.75
C LYS A 56 19.26 -10.70 14.25
N THR A 57 20.26 -11.20 13.54
CA THR A 57 20.22 -11.42 12.09
C THR A 57 19.93 -12.89 11.80
N PHE A 58 19.03 -13.14 10.87
CA PHE A 58 18.67 -14.47 10.39
C PHE A 58 18.83 -14.61 8.89
N PHE A 59 19.45 -15.70 8.46
CA PHE A 59 19.44 -16.20 7.08
C PHE A 59 18.34 -17.24 6.98
N ALA A 60 17.18 -16.83 6.49
CA ALA A 60 16.02 -17.66 6.28
C ALA A 60 16.14 -18.42 4.96
N ILE A 61 16.06 -19.74 5.02
CA ILE A 61 16.11 -20.62 3.85
C ILE A 61 14.80 -21.39 3.75
N ALA A 62 14.09 -21.20 2.64
CA ALA A 62 12.86 -21.91 2.35
C ALA A 62 13.11 -23.33 1.85
N SER A 63 12.04 -24.12 1.73
CA SER A 63 12.11 -25.49 1.20
C SER A 63 12.60 -25.56 -0.25
N ASP A 64 12.33 -24.51 -1.03
CA ASP A 64 12.79 -24.34 -2.42
C ASP A 64 14.20 -23.73 -2.54
N LYS A 65 14.92 -23.60 -1.42
CA LYS A 65 16.28 -23.03 -1.32
C LYS A 65 16.39 -21.54 -1.64
N SER A 66 15.27 -20.81 -1.74
CA SER A 66 15.32 -19.34 -1.69
C SER A 66 15.89 -18.86 -0.34
N VAL A 67 16.62 -17.75 -0.40
CA VAL A 67 17.36 -17.21 0.73
C VAL A 67 16.99 -15.76 0.95
N MET A 68 16.65 -15.41 2.19
CA MET A 68 16.47 -14.03 2.64
C MET A 68 17.28 -13.80 3.91
N THR A 69 17.77 -12.59 4.09
CA THR A 69 18.36 -12.13 5.35
C THR A 69 17.41 -11.16 6.04
N PHE A 70 17.19 -11.36 7.34
CA PHE A 70 16.40 -10.50 8.21
C PHE A 70 17.20 -10.01 9.39
N ASP A 71 17.11 -8.72 9.67
CA ASP A 71 17.65 -8.07 10.85
C ASP A 71 16.50 -7.61 11.73
N TYR A 72 16.42 -8.15 12.94
CA TYR A 72 15.40 -7.76 13.92
C TYR A 72 16.03 -6.85 14.98
N ASP A 73 15.55 -5.62 15.07
CA ASP A 73 15.79 -4.69 16.18
C ASP A 73 14.71 -4.87 17.28
N THR A 74 14.59 -3.96 18.25
CA THR A 74 13.64 -4.00 19.37
C THR A 74 12.17 -4.00 18.96
N SER A 75 11.83 -3.40 17.83
CA SER A 75 10.45 -3.36 17.32
C SER A 75 10.35 -3.27 15.80
N LYS A 76 11.48 -3.34 15.10
CA LYS A 76 11.59 -3.21 13.66
C LYS A 76 12.30 -4.43 13.10
N MET A 77 11.85 -4.94 11.97
CA MET A 77 12.59 -5.90 11.17
C MET A 77 12.94 -5.23 9.85
N SER A 78 14.18 -5.37 9.39
CA SER A 78 14.62 -5.06 8.04
C SER A 78 15.18 -6.30 7.35
N GLY A 79 15.35 -6.27 6.03
CA GLY A 79 15.92 -7.42 5.33
C GLY A 79 15.91 -7.34 3.81
N GLY A 80 16.42 -8.39 3.18
CA GLY A 80 16.57 -8.49 1.73
C GLY A 80 16.95 -9.88 1.24
N PRO A 81 16.96 -10.10 -0.09
CA PRO A 81 17.37 -11.39 -0.68
C PRO A 81 18.86 -11.68 -0.46
N GLY A 82 19.24 -12.96 -0.52
CA GLY A 82 20.64 -13.39 -0.48
C GLY A 82 21.22 -13.47 0.94
N TYR A 83 22.56 -13.50 1.03
CA TYR A 83 23.30 -13.71 2.28
C TYR A 83 23.96 -12.43 2.82
N VAL A 84 23.31 -11.28 2.67
CA VAL A 84 23.90 -9.97 2.99
C VAL A 84 23.88 -9.73 4.51
N THR A 85 24.99 -9.29 5.10
CA THR A 85 25.18 -9.18 6.57
C THR A 85 25.33 -7.74 7.10
N SER A 86 25.53 -6.76 6.21
CA SER A 86 25.71 -5.36 6.58
C SER A 86 25.59 -4.46 5.35
N GLY A 87 24.90 -3.33 5.47
CA GLY A 87 24.82 -2.30 4.42
C GLY A 87 23.42 -1.70 4.30
N SER A 88 23.34 -0.46 3.81
CA SER A 88 22.10 0.34 3.59
C SER A 88 21.24 -0.21 2.44
N TYR A 89 21.08 -1.52 2.36
CA TYR A 89 20.27 -2.21 1.36
C TYR A 89 18.99 -2.72 2.01
N ASP A 90 18.32 -1.80 2.73
CA ASP A 90 17.01 -2.02 3.35
C ASP A 90 15.94 -2.10 2.26
N TYR A 91 15.82 -3.25 1.61
CA TYR A 91 14.79 -3.49 0.59
C TYR A 91 13.39 -3.61 1.21
N TYR A 92 13.34 -3.91 2.50
CA TYR A 92 12.12 -4.11 3.26
C TYR A 92 12.32 -3.72 4.73
N SER A 93 11.28 -3.17 5.34
CA SER A 93 11.26 -2.73 6.74
C SER A 93 9.82 -2.76 7.26
N SER A 94 9.57 -3.47 8.36
CA SER A 94 8.27 -3.51 9.04
C SER A 94 8.42 -3.41 10.55
N SER A 95 7.39 -2.91 11.23
CA SER A 95 7.31 -3.12 12.68
C SER A 95 6.83 -4.54 12.99
N TRP A 96 7.25 -5.06 14.13
CA TRP A 96 6.85 -6.39 14.60
C TRP A 96 6.39 -6.37 16.05
N THR A 97 5.51 -7.30 16.39
CA THR A 97 4.98 -7.51 17.74
C THR A 97 4.87 -9.00 18.04
N LEU A 98 4.61 -9.34 19.31
CA LEU A 98 4.21 -10.69 19.70
C LEU A 98 2.75 -10.69 20.12
N ASP A 99 1.96 -11.53 19.46
CA ASP A 99 0.55 -11.75 19.78
C ASP A 99 0.33 -13.24 20.04
N ASN A 100 -0.05 -13.60 21.27
CA ASN A 100 -0.32 -14.99 21.67
C ASN A 100 0.77 -16.01 21.31
N GLY A 101 2.05 -15.61 21.34
CA GLY A 101 3.21 -16.45 21.01
C GLY A 101 3.52 -16.53 19.51
N TYR A 102 2.81 -15.77 18.67
CA TYR A 102 3.14 -15.58 17.26
C TYR A 102 3.93 -14.28 17.08
N LEU A 103 4.92 -14.31 16.20
CA LEU A 103 5.59 -13.10 15.72
C LEU A 103 4.74 -12.49 14.61
N VAL A 104 4.24 -11.27 14.82
CA VAL A 104 3.30 -10.61 13.91
C VAL A 104 3.94 -9.35 13.33
N LEU A 105 3.85 -9.20 12.02
CA LEU A 105 4.39 -8.05 11.31
C LEU A 105 3.26 -7.11 10.89
N ALA A 106 3.48 -5.80 11.06
CA ALA A 106 2.39 -4.83 11.01
C ALA A 106 1.99 -4.40 9.60
N ASP A 107 2.87 -4.61 8.61
CA ASP A 107 2.59 -4.14 7.25
C ASP A 107 1.42 -4.89 6.64
N ASP A 108 1.21 -6.16 6.94
CA ASP A 108 0.25 -7.03 6.26
C ASP A 108 -0.42 -8.09 7.17
N ASP A 109 -0.20 -7.99 8.48
CA ASP A 109 -0.61 -8.94 9.51
C ASP A 109 -0.06 -10.37 9.31
N THR A 110 1.10 -10.54 8.67
CA THR A 110 1.76 -11.85 8.56
C THR A 110 2.20 -12.36 9.93
N LYS A 111 1.88 -13.63 10.20
CA LYS A 111 2.18 -14.30 11.47
C LYS A 111 3.19 -15.41 11.26
N TYR A 112 4.22 -15.43 12.10
CA TYR A 112 5.14 -16.55 12.20
C TYR A 112 4.89 -17.34 13.47
N LYS A 113 4.91 -18.65 13.31
CA LYS A 113 4.89 -19.63 14.39
C LYS A 113 6.26 -20.29 14.49
N LEU A 114 6.82 -20.28 15.69
CA LEU A 114 7.98 -21.08 16.02
C LEU A 114 7.53 -22.54 16.18
N GLU A 115 8.09 -23.45 15.38
CA GLU A 115 7.77 -24.89 15.45
C GLU A 115 8.81 -25.65 16.27
N SER A 116 10.10 -25.34 16.06
CA SER A 116 11.19 -25.88 16.87
C SER A 116 12.39 -24.93 16.92
N SER A 117 13.15 -25.01 18.00
CA SER A 117 14.47 -24.37 18.12
C SER A 117 15.53 -25.47 18.09
N GLU A 118 16.27 -25.54 16.99
CA GLU A 118 17.43 -26.43 16.86
C GLU A 118 18.69 -25.71 17.34
N THR A 119 19.81 -26.45 17.41
CA THR A 119 21.11 -25.86 17.83
C THR A 119 21.59 -24.77 16.87
N ASP A 120 21.28 -24.90 15.59
CA ASP A 120 21.84 -24.05 14.52
C ASP A 120 20.81 -23.15 13.84
N TYR A 121 19.52 -23.46 13.96
CA TYR A 121 18.45 -22.74 13.29
C TYR A 121 17.11 -22.85 14.02
N LEU A 122 16.21 -21.92 13.71
CA LEU A 122 14.80 -22.03 14.09
C LEU A 122 14.01 -22.63 12.94
N SER A 123 13.13 -23.59 13.22
CA SER A 123 12.10 -24.05 12.29
C SER A 123 10.89 -23.14 12.45
N VAL A 124 10.63 -22.32 11.44
CA VAL A 124 9.60 -21.29 11.47
C VAL A 124 8.59 -21.57 10.37
N CYS A 125 7.31 -21.53 10.74
CA CYS A 125 6.22 -21.48 9.78
C CYS A 125 5.63 -20.07 9.70
N GLU A 126 5.19 -19.69 8.50
CA GLU A 126 4.44 -18.46 8.23
C GLU A 126 2.96 -18.79 7.96
N SER A 127 2.03 -17.92 8.38
CA SER A 127 0.63 -17.98 7.99
C SER A 127 0.06 -16.62 7.63
N ASP A 128 -0.98 -16.66 6.81
CA ASP A 128 -1.83 -15.51 6.48
C ASP A 128 -2.61 -15.02 7.70
N ALA A 129 -2.89 -13.70 7.75
CA ALA A 129 -3.56 -12.98 8.83
C ALA A 129 -4.86 -13.61 9.38
N ASP A 130 -5.59 -14.35 8.53
CA ASP A 130 -6.95 -14.81 8.80
C ASP A 130 -7.03 -16.30 9.26
N SER A 131 -5.90 -16.98 9.50
CA SER A 131 -5.88 -18.39 9.95
C SER A 131 -4.90 -18.68 11.09
N THR A 132 -5.23 -19.60 11.99
CA THR A 132 -4.26 -20.19 12.93
C THR A 132 -3.25 -21.01 12.14
N PRO A 133 -1.92 -20.79 12.27
CA PRO A 133 -0.91 -21.54 11.52
C PRO A 133 -1.05 -23.05 11.73
N SER A 134 -1.40 -23.77 10.66
CA SER A 134 -1.48 -25.23 10.61
C SER A 134 -0.63 -25.69 9.44
N CYS A 135 0.66 -25.88 9.67
CA CYS A 135 1.63 -26.06 8.60
C CYS A 135 2.03 -27.52 8.39
N SER A 136 2.10 -27.91 7.13
CA SER A 136 2.74 -29.13 6.67
C SER A 136 4.27 -28.96 6.59
N SER A 137 5.03 -30.06 6.60
CA SER A 137 6.50 -30.02 6.59
C SER A 137 7.11 -29.30 5.36
N SER A 138 6.36 -29.13 4.28
CA SER A 138 6.80 -28.44 3.06
C SER A 138 6.84 -26.91 3.17
N GLU A 139 6.20 -26.35 4.20
CA GLU A 139 6.03 -24.90 4.44
C GLU A 139 7.01 -24.35 5.47
N LEU A 140 7.87 -25.22 6.02
CA LEU A 140 8.84 -24.85 7.04
C LEU A 140 10.04 -24.14 6.44
N THR A 141 10.45 -23.08 7.12
CA THR A 141 11.62 -22.27 6.78
C THR A 141 12.64 -22.40 7.89
N ARG A 142 13.91 -22.41 7.53
CA ARG A 142 15.02 -22.55 8.48
C ARG A 142 15.70 -21.22 8.65
N TRP A 143 15.67 -20.66 9.85
CA TRP A 143 16.28 -19.37 10.16
C TRP A 143 17.59 -19.59 10.90
N TYR A 144 18.72 -19.40 10.20
CA TYR A 144 20.06 -19.54 10.76
C TYR A 144 20.57 -18.20 11.24
N THR A 145 21.24 -18.13 12.39
CA THR A 145 21.99 -16.92 12.78
C THR A 145 23.44 -16.92 12.25
N ASP A 146 23.91 -18.06 11.74
CA ASP A 146 25.25 -18.24 11.18
C ASP A 146 25.17 -18.31 9.64
N LYS A 147 25.75 -17.31 8.98
CA LYS A 147 25.80 -17.22 7.51
C LYS A 147 26.46 -18.42 6.86
N ALA A 148 27.57 -18.91 7.40
CA ALA A 148 28.32 -20.02 6.79
C ALA A 148 27.53 -21.33 6.86
N LYS A 149 26.84 -21.58 7.97
CA LYS A 149 25.92 -22.73 8.10
C LYS A 149 24.73 -22.61 7.16
N ALA A 150 24.16 -21.41 7.04
CA ALA A 150 23.09 -21.13 6.09
C ALA A 150 23.53 -21.43 4.64
N LYS A 151 24.67 -20.88 4.20
CA LYS A 151 25.22 -21.14 2.86
C LYS A 151 25.44 -22.63 2.64
N THR A 152 26.06 -23.31 3.60
CA THR A 152 26.31 -24.77 3.52
C THR A 152 25.03 -25.56 3.34
N TYR A 153 23.96 -25.21 4.07
CA TYR A 153 22.65 -25.87 3.97
C TYR A 153 21.97 -25.61 2.61
N ALA A 154 22.06 -24.39 2.10
CA ALA A 154 21.48 -24.05 0.81
C ALA A 154 22.19 -24.75 -0.37
N THR A 155 23.49 -25.03 -0.24
CA THR A 155 24.31 -25.67 -1.29
C THR A 155 24.56 -27.15 -1.06
N SER A 156 23.96 -27.78 -0.04
CA SER A 156 24.24 -29.17 0.35
C SER A 156 23.81 -30.20 -0.69
N ASP A 157 22.85 -29.84 -1.55
CA ASP A 157 22.45 -30.64 -2.71
C ASP A 157 23.20 -30.11 -3.94
N SER A 158 24.37 -30.71 -4.21
CA SER A 158 25.43 -30.24 -5.11
C SER A 158 25.10 -30.22 -6.62
N ALA A 159 23.92 -29.75 -7.03
CA ALA A 159 23.52 -29.64 -8.43
C ALA A 159 22.85 -28.28 -8.70
N GLY A 160 23.56 -27.20 -8.44
CA GLY A 160 23.18 -25.86 -8.90
C GLY A 160 23.98 -25.46 -10.14
N THR A 161 23.37 -24.69 -11.02
CA THR A 161 24.03 -24.11 -12.18
C THR A 161 24.72 -22.82 -11.75
N ALA A 162 26.03 -22.69 -11.96
CA ALA A 162 26.75 -21.47 -11.63
C ALA A 162 26.19 -20.27 -12.41
N ILE A 163 26.12 -19.11 -11.76
CA ILE A 163 25.63 -17.87 -12.37
C ILE A 163 26.65 -17.37 -13.39
N ASP A 164 26.22 -17.16 -14.64
CA ASP A 164 27.06 -16.54 -15.67
C ASP A 164 26.86 -15.02 -15.68
N PHE A 165 27.63 -14.32 -14.84
CA PHE A 165 27.65 -12.86 -14.77
C PHE A 165 28.18 -12.18 -16.05
N SER A 166 28.76 -12.91 -17.01
CA SER A 166 29.20 -12.31 -18.28
C SER A 166 28.01 -11.95 -19.18
N THR A 167 26.89 -12.66 -19.06
CA THR A 167 25.65 -12.41 -19.82
C THR A 167 24.87 -11.19 -19.33
N ILE A 168 25.11 -10.77 -18.09
CA ILE A 168 24.51 -9.56 -17.51
C ILE A 168 25.34 -8.36 -17.97
N THR A 169 24.82 -7.56 -18.89
CA THR A 169 25.59 -6.45 -19.49
C THR A 169 25.47 -5.16 -18.69
N ASP A 170 24.36 -4.95 -17.99
CA ASP A 170 24.17 -3.82 -17.11
C ASP A 170 25.06 -3.94 -15.86
N SER A 171 25.99 -3.00 -15.70
CA SER A 171 26.97 -3.02 -14.61
C SER A 171 26.35 -2.86 -13.22
N LYS A 172 25.23 -2.14 -13.10
CA LYS A 172 24.55 -1.91 -11.81
C LYS A 172 23.78 -3.15 -11.40
N LEU A 173 23.05 -3.76 -12.34
CA LEU A 173 22.39 -5.05 -12.11
C LEU A 173 23.41 -6.15 -11.77
N LYS A 174 24.54 -6.22 -12.50
CA LYS A 174 25.61 -7.18 -12.22
C LYS A 174 26.18 -7.02 -10.82
N SER A 175 26.58 -5.80 -10.48
CA SER A 175 27.19 -5.51 -9.17
C SER A 175 26.21 -5.80 -8.03
N HIS A 176 24.92 -5.46 -8.23
CA HIS A 176 23.86 -5.77 -7.28
C HIS A 176 23.74 -7.28 -7.04
N LEU A 177 23.61 -8.09 -8.10
CA LEU A 177 23.47 -9.54 -7.98
C LEU A 177 24.72 -10.22 -7.40
N GLN A 178 25.92 -9.73 -7.70
CA GLN A 178 27.17 -10.21 -7.09
C GLN A 178 27.20 -9.95 -5.57
N GLY A 179 26.67 -8.79 -5.15
CA GLY A 179 26.58 -8.41 -3.74
C GLY A 179 25.64 -9.28 -2.91
N LEU A 180 24.70 -10.01 -3.53
CA LEU A 180 23.80 -10.95 -2.84
C LEU A 180 24.49 -12.27 -2.45
N GLU A 181 25.69 -12.52 -3.00
CA GLU A 181 26.53 -13.69 -2.74
C GLU A 181 25.84 -15.04 -3.00
N TYR A 182 24.95 -15.10 -3.99
CA TYR A 182 24.43 -16.35 -4.51
C TYR A 182 25.51 -17.14 -5.25
N ASP A 183 25.50 -18.45 -5.07
CA ASP A 183 26.45 -19.37 -5.69
C ASP A 183 25.88 -19.90 -7.03
N ASN A 184 24.56 -20.14 -7.11
CA ASN A 184 23.89 -20.79 -8.24
C ASN A 184 22.55 -20.14 -8.63
N LEU A 185 22.12 -20.38 -9.87
CA LEU A 185 20.88 -19.87 -10.46
C LEU A 185 19.63 -20.26 -9.68
N GLU A 186 19.60 -21.47 -9.13
CA GLU A 186 18.46 -22.05 -8.41
C GLU A 186 18.18 -21.35 -7.08
N GLN A 187 19.17 -20.64 -6.53
CA GLN A 187 18.99 -19.84 -5.31
C GLN A 187 18.29 -18.50 -5.59
N VAL A 188 18.34 -18.03 -6.85
CA VAL A 188 17.80 -16.73 -7.24
C VAL A 188 16.33 -16.87 -7.65
N GLN A 189 15.43 -16.66 -6.69
CA GLN A 189 13.99 -16.66 -6.93
C GLN A 189 13.36 -15.26 -6.90
N ILE A 190 14.06 -14.30 -6.31
CA ILE A 190 13.57 -12.93 -6.19
C ILE A 190 14.71 -11.98 -6.54
N ILE A 191 14.43 -11.01 -7.40
CA ILE A 191 15.31 -9.87 -7.67
C ILE A 191 14.63 -8.60 -7.19
N TYR A 192 15.28 -7.90 -6.26
CA TYR A 192 14.89 -6.57 -5.77
C TYR A 192 15.95 -5.56 -6.20
N ALA A 193 15.67 -4.78 -7.24
CA ALA A 193 16.61 -3.79 -7.77
C ALA A 193 15.90 -2.47 -8.10
N ASN A 194 15.10 -1.95 -7.15
CA ASN A 194 14.41 -0.67 -7.31
C ASN A 194 15.40 0.50 -7.21
N ASP A 195 15.15 1.57 -7.98
CA ASP A 195 15.86 2.85 -7.90
C ASP A 195 17.39 2.69 -8.05
N MET A 196 17.83 1.76 -8.91
CA MET A 196 19.25 1.45 -9.13
C MET A 196 19.74 1.94 -10.50
N GLU A 197 18.95 2.77 -11.19
CA GLU A 197 19.29 3.32 -12.51
C GLU A 197 19.72 2.24 -13.54
N ILE A 198 19.08 1.07 -13.49
CA ILE A 198 19.32 -0.07 -14.39
C ILE A 198 18.63 0.20 -15.74
N ALA A 199 19.34 -0.03 -16.83
CA ALA A 199 18.82 0.20 -18.18
C ALA A 199 18.52 -1.09 -18.95
N SER A 200 19.11 -2.22 -18.55
CA SER A 200 18.94 -3.49 -19.27
C SER A 200 18.78 -4.70 -18.34
N MET A 201 17.82 -5.57 -18.69
CA MET A 201 17.59 -6.89 -18.09
C MET A 201 18.39 -8.02 -18.77
N ALA A 202 19.35 -7.69 -19.64
CA ALA A 202 20.12 -8.70 -20.35
C ALA A 202 20.75 -9.71 -19.38
N GLY A 203 20.70 -10.99 -19.75
CA GLY A 203 21.17 -12.09 -18.92
C GLY A 203 20.17 -12.58 -17.87
N LEU A 204 19.05 -11.89 -17.60
CA LEU A 204 18.07 -12.39 -16.62
C LEU A 204 17.35 -13.67 -17.04
N ASN A 205 17.32 -13.98 -18.35
CA ASN A 205 16.73 -15.20 -18.90
C ASN A 205 17.37 -16.50 -18.36
N GLN A 206 18.56 -16.44 -17.78
CA GLN A 206 19.21 -17.59 -17.15
C GLN A 206 18.55 -18.02 -15.83
N PHE A 207 17.88 -17.10 -15.13
CA PHE A 207 17.24 -17.38 -13.83
C PHE A 207 15.86 -18.02 -14.01
N THR A 208 15.80 -19.23 -14.57
CA THR A 208 14.53 -19.92 -14.88
C THR A 208 13.68 -20.25 -13.64
N ASN A 209 14.28 -20.25 -12.46
CA ASN A 209 13.59 -20.39 -11.17
C ASN A 209 13.09 -19.07 -10.58
N LEU A 210 13.27 -17.94 -11.28
CA LEU A 210 12.80 -16.66 -10.81
C LEU A 210 11.27 -16.67 -10.68
N ARG A 211 10.80 -16.15 -9.54
CA ARG A 211 9.39 -16.00 -9.19
C ARG A 211 9.00 -14.53 -9.17
N LYS A 212 9.90 -13.64 -8.75
CA LYS A 212 9.58 -12.25 -8.49
C LYS A 212 10.64 -11.31 -9.05
N ILE A 213 10.19 -10.29 -9.78
CA ILE A 213 11.00 -9.16 -10.23
C ILE A 213 10.40 -7.87 -9.69
N TYR A 214 11.21 -7.12 -8.95
CA TYR A 214 10.89 -5.80 -8.45
C TYR A 214 12.00 -4.84 -8.88
N MET A 215 11.70 -4.00 -9.88
CA MET A 215 12.66 -3.06 -10.49
C MET A 215 12.00 -1.69 -10.73
N ALA A 216 11.22 -1.21 -9.76
CA ALA A 216 10.64 0.13 -9.79
C ALA A 216 11.71 1.23 -9.93
N GLY A 217 11.41 2.34 -10.58
CA GLY A 217 12.30 3.51 -10.58
C GLY A 217 13.63 3.32 -11.32
N ASN A 218 13.65 2.51 -12.38
CA ASN A 218 14.82 2.29 -13.23
C ASN A 218 14.65 2.96 -14.59
N ALA A 219 15.53 2.67 -15.55
CA ALA A 219 15.50 3.24 -16.90
C ALA A 219 15.41 2.14 -17.97
N LEU A 220 14.62 1.09 -17.72
CA LEU A 220 14.52 -0.06 -18.61
C LEU A 220 13.95 0.32 -19.97
N THR A 221 14.62 -0.13 -21.04
CA THR A 221 14.18 0.10 -22.43
C THR A 221 13.72 -1.17 -23.14
N ASP A 222 14.18 -2.32 -22.67
CA ASP A 222 13.88 -3.65 -23.21
C ASP A 222 13.65 -4.65 -22.07
N ILE A 223 12.48 -5.30 -22.11
CA ILE A 223 12.09 -6.37 -21.20
C ILE A 223 12.03 -7.74 -21.89
N SER A 224 12.46 -7.87 -23.15
CA SER A 224 12.54 -9.15 -23.86
C SER A 224 13.25 -10.27 -23.08
N PRO A 225 14.28 -10.02 -22.24
CA PRO A 225 14.94 -11.10 -21.50
C PRO A 225 14.03 -11.84 -20.50
N ILE A 226 12.89 -11.27 -20.09
CA ILE A 226 12.00 -11.95 -19.14
C ILE A 226 10.99 -12.89 -19.82
N GLN A 227 10.89 -12.88 -21.16
CA GLN A 227 9.86 -13.62 -21.90
C GLN A 227 9.90 -15.15 -21.66
N THR A 228 11.05 -15.70 -21.28
CA THR A 228 11.20 -17.13 -20.99
C THR A 228 10.92 -17.49 -19.53
N LEU A 229 10.70 -16.51 -18.65
CA LEU A 229 10.55 -16.67 -17.20
C LEU A 229 9.08 -16.98 -16.83
N THR A 230 8.53 -18.04 -17.41
CA THR A 230 7.10 -18.41 -17.28
C THR A 230 6.67 -18.82 -15.86
N SER A 231 7.64 -18.99 -14.96
CA SER A 231 7.38 -19.25 -13.53
C SER A 231 7.27 -17.98 -12.68
N LEU A 232 7.38 -16.78 -13.28
CA LEU A 232 7.15 -15.53 -12.57
C LEU A 232 5.73 -15.48 -12.01
N ASP A 233 5.62 -15.18 -10.72
CA ASP A 233 4.39 -14.90 -10.00
C ASP A 233 4.21 -13.39 -9.71
N ALA A 234 5.27 -12.58 -9.77
CA ALA A 234 5.19 -11.14 -9.61
C ALA A 234 6.16 -10.38 -10.52
N LEU A 235 5.63 -9.37 -11.20
CA LEU A 235 6.40 -8.39 -11.97
C LEU A 235 5.97 -6.98 -11.56
N ARG A 236 6.90 -6.20 -10.98
CA ARG A 236 6.70 -4.77 -10.71
C ARG A 236 7.82 -3.98 -11.35
N ILE A 237 7.47 -3.21 -12.37
CA ILE A 237 8.38 -2.28 -13.04
C ILE A 237 7.76 -0.88 -13.16
N PRO A 238 7.16 -0.30 -12.09
CA PRO A 238 6.63 1.05 -12.18
C PRO A 238 7.78 2.08 -12.28
N GLY A 239 7.45 3.29 -12.73
CA GLY A 239 8.35 4.44 -12.76
C GLY A 239 9.62 4.20 -13.58
N GLN A 240 9.52 3.54 -14.75
CA GLN A 240 10.67 3.46 -15.64
C GLN A 240 10.89 4.84 -16.28
N GLN A 241 11.91 5.57 -15.85
CA GLN A 241 12.23 6.92 -16.31
C GLN A 241 13.73 7.02 -16.58
N ASP A 242 14.11 7.69 -17.67
CA ASP A 242 15.50 8.12 -17.86
C ASP A 242 15.78 9.48 -17.19
N SER A 243 17.00 9.98 -17.37
CA SER A 243 17.43 11.29 -16.84
C SER A 243 16.61 12.48 -17.37
N ASN A 244 15.80 12.30 -18.41
CA ASN A 244 14.92 13.32 -18.97
C ASN A 244 13.46 13.16 -18.50
N GLY A 245 13.16 12.13 -17.70
CA GLY A 245 11.82 11.86 -17.17
C GLY A 245 10.90 11.13 -18.15
N ASP A 246 11.43 10.61 -19.25
CA ASP A 246 10.65 9.88 -20.27
C ASP A 246 10.70 8.36 -20.04
N LEU A 247 9.55 7.69 -20.29
CA LEU A 247 9.45 6.23 -20.34
C LEU A 247 10.06 5.69 -21.65
N ASN A 248 10.97 4.73 -21.51
CA ASN A 248 11.73 4.18 -22.64
C ASN A 248 11.38 2.73 -23.01
N LEU A 249 10.36 2.11 -22.42
CA LEU A 249 9.94 0.77 -22.83
C LEU A 249 9.46 0.80 -24.28
N SER A 250 10.05 -0.06 -25.11
CA SER A 250 9.70 -0.17 -26.53
C SER A 250 8.45 -1.04 -26.76
N SER A 251 8.21 -2.04 -25.91
CA SER A 251 7.03 -2.92 -26.01
C SER A 251 6.74 -3.68 -24.71
N TYR A 252 5.45 -3.94 -24.46
CA TYR A 252 4.98 -4.84 -23.39
C TYR A 252 4.78 -6.30 -23.85
N ALA A 253 4.98 -6.62 -25.14
CA ALA A 253 4.75 -7.96 -25.69
C ALA A 253 5.38 -9.10 -24.87
N PRO A 254 6.58 -8.98 -24.28
CA PRO A 254 7.15 -10.05 -23.44
C PRO A 254 6.26 -10.47 -22.26
N ILE A 255 5.45 -9.56 -21.71
CA ILE A 255 4.56 -9.83 -20.56
C ILE A 255 3.46 -10.83 -20.93
N THR A 256 3.00 -10.86 -22.18
CA THR A 256 1.94 -11.78 -22.64
C THR A 256 2.31 -13.26 -22.48
N SER A 257 3.61 -13.57 -22.39
CA SER A 257 4.12 -14.93 -22.15
C SER A 257 4.16 -15.33 -20.68
N LEU A 258 4.00 -14.37 -19.75
CA LEU A 258 4.13 -14.56 -18.31
C LEU A 258 2.81 -15.00 -17.69
N THR A 259 2.31 -16.14 -18.14
CA THR A 259 0.94 -16.62 -17.89
C THR A 259 0.67 -17.14 -16.46
N SER A 260 1.65 -17.03 -15.56
CA SER A 260 1.57 -17.46 -14.14
C SER A 260 1.56 -16.28 -13.15
N LEU A 261 1.63 -15.05 -13.64
CA LEU A 261 1.73 -13.85 -12.80
C LEU A 261 0.48 -13.67 -11.93
N ARG A 262 0.68 -13.47 -10.64
CA ARG A 262 -0.37 -13.16 -9.67
C ARG A 262 -0.35 -11.69 -9.27
N GLN A 263 0.76 -11.02 -9.53
CA GLN A 263 0.95 -9.60 -9.32
C GLN A 263 1.57 -8.97 -10.57
N LEU A 264 0.90 -7.94 -11.09
CA LEU A 264 1.41 -7.11 -12.16
C LEU A 264 1.30 -5.65 -11.74
N GLU A 265 2.43 -4.95 -11.73
CA GLU A 265 2.48 -3.50 -11.53
C GLU A 265 3.27 -2.85 -12.67
N LEU A 266 2.53 -2.09 -13.48
CA LEU A 266 3.03 -1.34 -14.62
C LEU A 266 2.60 0.11 -14.46
N THR A 267 3.50 1.03 -14.79
CA THR A 267 3.12 2.42 -14.94
C THR A 267 3.81 3.03 -16.14
N GLN A 268 3.10 3.91 -16.84
CA GLN A 268 3.63 4.64 -17.97
C GLN A 268 3.54 6.15 -17.73
N PHE A 269 4.67 6.84 -17.90
CA PHE A 269 4.80 8.29 -17.76
C PHE A 269 5.65 8.83 -18.92
N GLY A 270 5.21 9.88 -19.61
CA GLY A 270 6.00 10.52 -20.66
C GLY A 270 5.29 10.63 -22.01
N SER A 271 6.03 11.10 -23.02
CA SER A 271 5.49 11.44 -24.34
C SER A 271 5.56 10.30 -25.36
N THR A 272 6.44 9.32 -25.13
CA THR A 272 6.58 8.11 -25.94
C THR A 272 5.72 6.99 -25.36
N THR A 273 4.68 6.60 -26.09
CA THR A 273 3.85 5.45 -25.74
C THR A 273 4.49 4.17 -26.30
N PRO A 274 4.92 3.19 -25.47
CA PRO A 274 5.16 1.81 -25.93
C PRO A 274 4.01 1.27 -26.76
N THR A 275 4.20 0.12 -27.41
CA THR A 275 3.05 -0.65 -27.93
C THR A 275 1.98 -0.77 -26.84
N LYS A 276 0.71 -0.47 -27.14
CA LYS A 276 -0.42 -0.59 -26.21
C LYS A 276 -0.33 -1.91 -25.44
N PHE A 277 -0.52 -1.85 -24.13
CA PHE A 277 -0.61 -3.06 -23.32
C PHE A 277 -2.03 -3.61 -23.43
N GLU A 278 -2.20 -4.66 -24.21
CA GLU A 278 -3.47 -5.38 -24.34
C GLU A 278 -3.66 -6.33 -23.15
N LEU A 279 -4.34 -5.83 -22.11
CA LEU A 279 -4.60 -6.56 -20.87
C LEU A 279 -5.54 -7.75 -21.13
N ASP A 280 -6.54 -7.58 -21.99
CA ASP A 280 -7.47 -8.63 -22.42
C ASP A 280 -6.73 -9.84 -23.05
N THR A 281 -5.75 -9.56 -23.90
CA THR A 281 -4.90 -10.53 -24.58
C THR A 281 -4.00 -11.24 -23.59
N TYR A 282 -3.43 -10.51 -22.63
CA TYR A 282 -2.67 -11.11 -21.54
C TYR A 282 -3.55 -12.04 -20.69
N ILE A 283 -4.74 -11.61 -20.30
CA ILE A 283 -5.66 -12.38 -19.46
C ILE A 283 -6.15 -13.64 -20.18
N SER A 284 -6.48 -13.56 -21.47
CA SER A 284 -6.94 -14.71 -22.25
C SER A 284 -5.90 -15.82 -22.35
N ASN A 285 -4.60 -15.47 -22.33
CA ASN A 285 -3.49 -16.42 -22.32
C ASN A 285 -3.11 -16.91 -20.91
N HIS A 286 -3.65 -16.31 -19.87
CA HIS A 286 -3.28 -16.60 -18.49
C HIS A 286 -3.68 -18.02 -18.08
N THR A 287 -2.78 -18.75 -17.40
CA THR A 287 -3.04 -20.13 -16.93
C THR A 287 -4.22 -20.23 -15.96
N ASN A 288 -4.46 -19.19 -15.17
CA ASN A 288 -5.56 -19.09 -14.21
C ASN A 288 -5.78 -17.62 -13.84
N LYS A 289 -6.69 -16.93 -14.55
CA LYS A 289 -7.00 -15.51 -14.27
C LYS A 289 -7.48 -15.27 -12.84
N SER A 290 -8.19 -16.22 -12.24
CA SER A 290 -8.67 -16.11 -10.85
C SER A 290 -7.55 -16.23 -9.82
N SER A 291 -6.31 -16.51 -10.23
CA SER A 291 -5.14 -16.52 -9.35
C SER A 291 -4.48 -15.15 -9.16
N ILE A 292 -4.84 -14.16 -10.00
CA ILE A 292 -4.36 -12.78 -9.93
C ILE A 292 -4.88 -12.14 -8.64
N ARG A 293 -3.97 -11.50 -7.91
CA ARG A 293 -4.23 -10.83 -6.63
C ARG A 293 -4.03 -9.34 -6.70
N TYR A 294 -3.01 -8.88 -7.42
CA TYR A 294 -2.71 -7.45 -7.56
C TYR A 294 -2.58 -7.07 -9.02
N LEU A 295 -3.39 -6.10 -9.43
CA LEU A 295 -3.32 -5.50 -10.75
C LEU A 295 -3.22 -3.98 -10.56
N ILE A 296 -2.05 -3.42 -10.85
CA ILE A 296 -1.74 -1.99 -10.67
C ILE A 296 -1.25 -1.47 -12.01
N LEU A 297 -2.09 -0.72 -12.68
CA LEU A 297 -1.89 -0.19 -14.02
C LEU A 297 -2.09 1.33 -13.94
N ARG A 298 -1.05 2.12 -14.17
CA ARG A 298 -1.17 3.60 -14.11
C ARG A 298 -0.56 4.27 -15.32
N GLY A 299 -1.25 5.26 -15.87
CA GLY A 299 -0.83 5.96 -17.07
C GLY A 299 -0.73 5.06 -18.32
N LEU A 300 -1.32 3.86 -18.28
CA LEU A 300 -1.47 3.02 -19.47
C LEU A 300 -2.69 3.50 -20.27
N GLU A 301 -2.71 3.15 -21.56
CA GLU A 301 -3.88 3.28 -22.42
C GLU A 301 -4.59 1.92 -22.43
N LEU A 302 -5.73 1.83 -21.73
CA LEU A 302 -6.63 0.69 -21.67
C LEU A 302 -7.94 1.04 -22.39
N ASP A 303 -8.56 0.04 -23.00
CA ASP A 303 -9.90 0.16 -23.59
C ASP A 303 -10.95 -0.64 -22.79
N GLN A 304 -12.18 -0.67 -23.31
CA GLN A 304 -13.28 -1.36 -22.63
C GLN A 304 -13.10 -2.88 -22.58
N ASP A 305 -12.43 -3.48 -23.57
CA ASP A 305 -12.19 -4.93 -23.59
C ASP A 305 -11.19 -5.31 -22.50
N ASP A 306 -10.20 -4.45 -22.24
CA ASP A 306 -9.27 -4.57 -21.12
C ASP A 306 -9.99 -4.57 -19.77
N ILE A 307 -10.94 -3.65 -19.56
CA ILE A 307 -11.74 -3.59 -18.32
C ILE A 307 -12.64 -4.81 -18.19
N ASN A 308 -13.32 -5.20 -19.27
CA ASN A 308 -14.18 -6.37 -19.26
C ASN A 308 -13.42 -7.66 -18.92
N ALA A 309 -12.14 -7.76 -19.29
CA ALA A 309 -11.32 -8.93 -19.01
C ALA A 309 -11.01 -9.13 -17.51
N ILE A 310 -11.13 -8.09 -16.68
CA ILE A 310 -10.98 -8.17 -15.21
C ILE A 310 -12.13 -8.98 -14.58
N ASP A 311 -13.25 -9.13 -15.27
CA ASP A 311 -14.36 -9.95 -14.81
C ASP A 311 -13.93 -11.41 -14.51
N GLY A 312 -14.36 -11.94 -13.36
CA GLY A 312 -14.03 -13.27 -12.86
C GLY A 312 -12.66 -13.40 -12.16
N MET A 313 -11.96 -12.28 -11.91
CA MET A 313 -10.75 -12.24 -11.08
C MET A 313 -11.07 -12.31 -9.58
N ASN A 314 -11.71 -13.39 -9.15
CA ASN A 314 -12.27 -13.48 -7.80
C ASN A 314 -11.24 -13.43 -6.65
N SER A 315 -9.94 -13.64 -6.90
CA SER A 315 -8.90 -13.48 -5.87
C SER A 315 -8.28 -12.09 -5.82
N LEU A 316 -8.78 -11.14 -6.61
CA LEU A 316 -8.23 -9.79 -6.69
C LEU A 316 -8.41 -9.07 -5.35
N GLN A 317 -7.29 -8.60 -4.81
CA GLN A 317 -7.18 -7.94 -3.51
C GLN A 317 -6.83 -6.47 -3.65
N ARG A 318 -6.07 -6.12 -4.70
CA ARG A 318 -5.73 -4.74 -5.03
C ARG A 318 -5.93 -4.52 -6.53
N LEU A 319 -6.80 -3.56 -6.83
CA LEU A 319 -6.99 -3.04 -8.17
C LEU A 319 -6.63 -1.56 -8.15
N ALA A 320 -5.68 -1.18 -8.99
CA ALA A 320 -5.36 0.22 -9.24
C ALA A 320 -5.35 0.45 -10.75
N ILE A 321 -6.24 1.30 -11.23
CA ILE A 321 -6.30 1.74 -12.63
C ILE A 321 -6.29 3.25 -12.63
N GLU A 322 -5.23 3.83 -13.18
CA GLU A 322 -5.15 5.27 -13.46
C GLU A 322 -4.99 5.42 -14.97
N GLU A 323 -6.09 5.75 -15.64
CA GLU A 323 -6.22 5.58 -17.09
C GLU A 323 -5.88 6.85 -17.86
N THR A 324 -5.44 6.73 -19.11
CA THR A 324 -5.16 7.89 -19.97
C THR A 324 -6.30 8.27 -20.92
N GLY A 325 -7.28 7.39 -21.16
CA GLY A 325 -8.45 7.61 -22.00
C GLY A 325 -9.76 7.98 -21.26
N ALA A 326 -10.71 8.60 -21.99
CA ALA A 326 -11.87 9.30 -21.42
C ALA A 326 -13.17 8.49 -21.23
N THR A 327 -13.26 7.21 -21.63
CA THR A 327 -14.57 6.54 -21.81
C THR A 327 -14.68 5.11 -21.25
N LEU A 328 -13.92 4.76 -20.21
CA LEU A 328 -14.04 3.44 -19.59
C LEU A 328 -15.28 3.33 -18.69
N ASN A 329 -16.08 2.29 -18.94
CA ASN A 329 -17.22 1.91 -18.12
C ASN A 329 -16.79 0.74 -17.19
N PHE A 330 -16.95 0.94 -15.88
CA PHE A 330 -16.59 -0.05 -14.84
C PHE A 330 -17.79 -0.90 -14.35
N ASP A 331 -18.97 -0.73 -14.93
CA ASP A 331 -20.22 -1.42 -14.54
C ASP A 331 -20.10 -2.93 -14.73
N THR A 332 -19.32 -3.35 -15.73
CA THR A 332 -19.05 -4.78 -15.98
C THR A 332 -18.33 -5.44 -14.82
N LEU A 333 -17.53 -4.71 -14.03
CA LEU A 333 -16.89 -5.22 -12.82
C LEU A 333 -17.88 -5.37 -11.65
N ALA A 334 -18.96 -4.60 -11.66
CA ALA A 334 -19.96 -4.61 -10.61
C ALA A 334 -20.80 -5.88 -10.66
N SER A 335 -21.36 -6.19 -11.83
CA SER A 335 -22.39 -7.22 -12.02
C SER A 335 -22.03 -8.68 -11.65
N SER A 336 -20.77 -8.96 -11.27
CA SER A 336 -20.25 -10.33 -11.12
C SER A 336 -19.62 -10.64 -9.76
N ASN A 337 -19.71 -9.74 -8.76
CA ASN A 337 -18.98 -9.87 -7.48
C ASN A 337 -17.45 -10.02 -7.64
N SER A 338 -16.88 -9.66 -8.79
CA SER A 338 -15.44 -9.79 -9.07
C SER A 338 -14.57 -9.00 -8.10
N LEU A 339 -15.11 -7.92 -7.51
CA LEU A 339 -14.41 -7.06 -6.56
C LEU A 339 -14.67 -7.42 -5.08
N SER A 340 -15.41 -8.50 -4.79
CA SER A 340 -15.76 -8.92 -3.42
C SER A 340 -14.56 -9.22 -2.51
N ASN A 341 -13.39 -9.52 -3.08
CA ASN A 341 -12.15 -9.75 -2.33
C ASN A 341 -11.21 -8.54 -2.31
N VAL A 342 -11.57 -7.43 -2.96
CA VAL A 342 -10.75 -6.24 -3.05
C VAL A 342 -10.72 -5.52 -1.71
N ARG A 343 -9.51 -5.36 -1.17
CA ARG A 343 -9.23 -4.59 0.05
C ARG A 343 -8.79 -3.17 -0.29
N ARG A 344 -8.22 -2.97 -1.48
CA ARG A 344 -7.75 -1.66 -1.94
C ARG A 344 -8.15 -1.42 -3.40
N LEU A 345 -9.00 -0.42 -3.59
CA LEU A 345 -9.44 0.04 -4.90
C LEU A 345 -8.92 1.45 -5.14
N GLU A 346 -8.18 1.65 -6.22
CA GLU A 346 -7.67 2.95 -6.66
C GLU A 346 -8.09 3.18 -8.11
N LEU A 347 -8.99 4.12 -8.37
CA LEU A 347 -9.45 4.43 -9.72
C LEU A 347 -9.16 5.89 -10.03
N GLY A 348 -8.68 6.18 -11.23
CA GLY A 348 -8.51 7.55 -11.66
C GLY A 348 -8.19 7.70 -13.14
N PHE A 349 -8.08 8.95 -13.57
CA PHE A 349 -7.77 9.33 -14.95
C PHE A 349 -6.57 10.26 -15.00
N ASN A 350 -5.87 10.35 -16.13
CA ASN A 350 -4.75 11.27 -16.31
C ASN A 350 -5.26 12.65 -16.77
N GLU A 351 -4.53 13.71 -16.42
CA GLU A 351 -4.92 15.12 -16.59
C GLU A 351 -5.25 15.52 -18.04
N LYS A 352 -4.81 14.74 -19.05
CA LYS A 352 -4.95 15.09 -20.47
C LYS A 352 -6.40 15.16 -20.98
N ASP A 353 -7.36 14.48 -20.35
CA ASP A 353 -8.77 14.44 -20.79
C ASP A 353 -9.78 14.62 -19.64
N SER A 354 -9.40 15.39 -18.62
CA SER A 354 -10.14 15.57 -17.34
C SER A 354 -11.54 16.19 -17.44
N GLU A 355 -11.88 16.87 -18.54
CA GLU A 355 -13.22 17.45 -18.73
C GLU A 355 -14.27 16.43 -19.21
N ASN A 356 -13.85 15.31 -19.82
CA ASN A 356 -14.75 14.30 -20.40
C ASN A 356 -14.70 12.93 -19.70
N SER A 357 -13.81 12.73 -18.74
CA SER A 357 -13.69 11.48 -17.97
C SER A 357 -14.79 11.42 -16.90
N THR A 358 -15.97 10.96 -17.33
CA THR A 358 -17.12 10.76 -16.43
C THR A 358 -16.97 9.43 -15.70
N PHE A 359 -16.61 9.49 -14.41
CA PHE A 359 -16.76 8.37 -13.51
C PHE A 359 -18.13 8.46 -12.85
N THR A 360 -19.12 7.76 -13.36
CA THR A 360 -20.44 7.71 -12.72
C THR A 360 -20.46 6.60 -11.68
N PHE A 361 -20.44 6.92 -10.39
CA PHE A 361 -20.59 5.91 -9.34
C PHE A 361 -22.02 5.38 -9.25
N ASN A 362 -22.99 6.10 -9.82
CA ASN A 362 -24.39 5.72 -9.89
C ASN A 362 -24.62 4.33 -10.52
N THR A 363 -23.70 3.83 -11.34
CA THR A 363 -23.78 2.49 -11.92
C THR A 363 -23.40 1.37 -10.94
N PHE A 364 -22.65 1.65 -9.88
CA PHE A 364 -22.43 0.70 -8.78
C PHE A 364 -23.63 0.56 -7.84
N ASN A 365 -24.64 1.44 -7.98
CA ASN A 365 -25.78 1.55 -7.07
C ASN A 365 -27.01 0.75 -7.54
N THR A 366 -27.02 0.15 -8.73
CA THR A 366 -28.28 -0.37 -9.30
C THR A 366 -28.70 -1.77 -8.82
N ALA A 367 -27.91 -2.51 -8.04
CA ALA A 367 -28.33 -3.86 -7.58
C ALA A 367 -27.55 -4.52 -6.41
N ASP A 368 -26.93 -3.79 -5.47
CA ASP A 368 -26.07 -4.41 -4.42
C ASP A 368 -24.88 -5.23 -4.99
N ASP A 369 -24.45 -4.90 -6.21
CA ASP A 369 -23.58 -5.75 -7.04
C ASP A 369 -22.11 -5.80 -6.59
N ILE A 370 -21.61 -4.76 -5.89
CA ILE A 370 -20.25 -4.78 -5.33
C ILE A 370 -20.27 -4.96 -3.82
N ASP A 371 -19.73 -6.11 -3.42
CA ASP A 371 -19.39 -6.39 -2.03
C ASP A 371 -18.15 -5.59 -1.58
N PHE A 372 -18.38 -4.41 -0.99
CA PHE A 372 -17.36 -3.61 -0.32
C PHE A 372 -17.10 -4.05 1.13
N SER A 373 -17.66 -5.19 1.57
CA SER A 373 -17.50 -5.66 2.95
C SER A 373 -16.03 -5.85 3.33
N LYS A 374 -15.15 -6.17 2.38
CA LYS A 374 -13.70 -6.33 2.61
C LYS A 374 -12.88 -5.08 2.26
N LEU A 375 -13.49 -4.05 1.69
CA LEU A 375 -12.77 -2.86 1.24
C LEU A 375 -12.24 -2.09 2.45
N GLN A 376 -10.93 -1.88 2.50
CA GLN A 376 -10.23 -1.15 3.55
C GLN A 376 -9.79 0.25 3.08
N ARG A 377 -9.52 0.38 1.78
CA ARG A 377 -9.10 1.63 1.15
C ARG A 377 -9.79 1.87 -0.19
N LEU A 378 -10.39 3.04 -0.32
CA LEU A 378 -10.87 3.59 -1.59
C LEU A 378 -10.06 4.83 -1.95
N SER A 379 -9.54 4.88 -3.17
CA SER A 379 -8.96 6.09 -3.73
C SER A 379 -9.60 6.39 -5.08
N LEU A 380 -10.04 7.62 -5.27
CA LEU A 380 -10.57 8.15 -6.52
C LEU A 380 -9.74 9.38 -6.90
N SER A 381 -9.29 9.50 -8.14
CA SER A 381 -8.53 10.68 -8.57
C SER A 381 -8.83 11.14 -9.99
N ASN A 382 -8.88 12.46 -10.20
CA ASN A 382 -9.15 13.08 -11.50
C ASN A 382 -10.49 12.57 -12.07
N THR A 383 -11.52 12.61 -11.23
CA THR A 383 -12.85 12.11 -11.55
C THR A 383 -13.86 13.26 -11.54
N ASN A 384 -14.74 13.32 -12.53
CA ASN A 384 -15.89 14.23 -12.51
C ASN A 384 -17.03 13.60 -11.69
N LEU A 385 -16.94 13.66 -10.36
CA LEU A 385 -17.96 13.14 -9.45
C LEU A 385 -19.00 14.22 -9.13
N THR A 386 -20.28 13.88 -9.26
CA THR A 386 -21.38 14.73 -8.78
C THR A 386 -21.70 14.45 -7.30
N ASP A 387 -22.50 15.29 -6.66
CA ASP A 387 -22.97 15.04 -5.28
C ASP A 387 -23.75 13.73 -5.17
N SER A 388 -24.52 13.40 -6.21
CA SER A 388 -25.23 12.11 -6.30
C SER A 388 -24.27 10.93 -6.32
N ASP A 389 -23.12 11.07 -7.01
CA ASP A 389 -22.10 10.02 -7.05
C ASP A 389 -21.43 9.87 -5.68
N LEU A 390 -21.09 10.97 -5.01
CA LEU A 390 -20.50 10.97 -3.67
C LEU A 390 -21.46 10.38 -2.62
N LEU A 391 -22.76 10.70 -2.72
CA LEU A 391 -23.80 10.10 -1.90
C LEU A 391 -23.94 8.59 -2.16
N ALA A 392 -23.90 8.17 -3.41
CA ALA A 392 -23.93 6.75 -3.78
C ALA A 392 -22.71 6.00 -3.21
N ILE A 393 -21.51 6.58 -3.34
CA ILE A 393 -20.28 6.07 -2.71
C ILE A 393 -20.47 5.93 -1.21
N GLY A 394 -20.94 6.99 -0.54
CA GLY A 394 -21.19 6.99 0.90
C GLY A 394 -22.18 5.91 1.33
N ASN A 395 -23.28 5.73 0.60
CA ASN A 395 -24.26 4.68 0.91
C ASN A 395 -23.71 3.27 0.71
N ALA A 396 -22.96 3.02 -0.36
CA ALA A 396 -22.33 1.73 -0.64
C ALA A 396 -21.26 1.39 0.41
N ILE A 397 -20.47 2.39 0.85
CA ILE A 397 -19.49 2.26 1.92
C ILE A 397 -20.16 2.06 3.28
N GLY A 398 -21.35 2.64 3.51
CA GLY A 398 -22.01 2.75 4.80
C GLY A 398 -22.18 1.47 5.60
N ASN A 399 -22.20 0.33 4.92
CA ASN A 399 -22.30 -0.99 5.53
C ASN A 399 -20.92 -1.66 5.75
N SER A 400 -19.84 -1.10 5.21
CA SER A 400 -18.49 -1.64 5.35
C SER A 400 -17.92 -1.33 6.74
N ALA A 401 -17.87 -2.35 7.59
CA ALA A 401 -17.14 -2.27 8.86
C ALA A 401 -15.62 -2.10 8.65
N ASN A 402 -15.11 -2.36 7.44
CA ASN A 402 -13.68 -2.47 7.18
C ASN A 402 -13.04 -1.25 6.53
N LEU A 403 -13.81 -0.31 5.95
CA LEU A 403 -13.22 0.87 5.32
C LEU A 403 -12.57 1.79 6.36
N LYS A 404 -11.25 1.94 6.26
CA LYS A 404 -10.43 2.79 7.13
C LYS A 404 -9.91 4.05 6.45
N ARG A 405 -9.78 4.01 5.11
CA ARG A 405 -9.15 5.07 4.34
C ARG A 405 -9.94 5.44 3.09
N LEU A 406 -10.30 6.71 2.99
CA LEU A 406 -10.92 7.29 1.80
C LEU A 406 -10.06 8.46 1.29
N ASP A 407 -9.76 8.46 0.01
CA ASP A 407 -8.90 9.46 -0.64
C ASP A 407 -9.52 9.87 -1.99
N ILE A 408 -10.19 11.01 -2.03
CA ILE A 408 -10.83 11.53 -3.25
C ILE A 408 -10.04 12.77 -3.68
N ARG A 409 -9.53 12.76 -4.91
CA ARG A 409 -8.64 13.82 -5.43
C ARG A 409 -9.13 14.38 -6.75
N TYR A 410 -8.99 15.69 -6.92
CA TYR A 410 -9.34 16.40 -8.16
C TYR A 410 -10.79 16.12 -8.59
N ILE A 411 -11.72 16.41 -7.69
CA ILE A 411 -13.16 16.40 -8.01
C ILE A 411 -13.44 17.60 -8.92
N HIS A 412 -13.88 17.35 -10.15
CA HIS A 412 -14.36 18.40 -11.08
C HIS A 412 -15.85 18.62 -10.86
N SER A 413 -16.32 19.88 -10.81
CA SER A 413 -17.74 20.17 -10.56
C SER A 413 -18.48 20.64 -11.82
N SER A 414 -19.54 19.91 -12.13
CA SER A 414 -20.81 20.49 -12.60
C SER A 414 -21.87 20.50 -11.48
N ALA A 415 -21.51 20.00 -10.29
CA ALA A 415 -22.28 20.02 -9.07
C ALA A 415 -22.18 21.41 -8.42
N THR A 416 -23.33 22.02 -8.13
CA THR A 416 -23.43 23.40 -7.64
C THR A 416 -23.34 23.54 -6.13
N ASP A 417 -23.12 22.47 -5.36
CA ASP A 417 -23.05 22.50 -3.90
C ASP A 417 -22.59 21.12 -3.38
N THR A 418 -21.28 20.90 -3.16
CA THR A 418 -20.81 19.57 -2.71
C THR A 418 -21.03 19.36 -1.22
N ASP A 419 -22.29 19.18 -0.82
CA ASP A 419 -22.68 18.75 0.54
C ASP A 419 -22.34 17.26 0.74
N PHE A 420 -21.03 17.00 0.76
CA PHE A 420 -20.44 15.70 1.07
C PHE A 420 -20.73 15.28 2.51
N GLY A 421 -21.18 16.21 3.37
CA GLY A 421 -21.11 16.07 4.79
C GLY A 421 -22.29 15.37 5.47
N GLU A 422 -23.53 15.64 5.04
CA GLU A 422 -24.70 15.23 5.82
C GLU A 422 -25.15 13.77 5.59
N SER A 423 -24.79 13.17 4.45
CA SER A 423 -25.33 11.87 4.04
C SER A 423 -24.28 10.76 3.85
N PHE A 424 -23.00 11.08 4.04
CA PHE A 424 -21.93 10.11 3.93
C PHE A 424 -22.00 9.08 5.08
N LYS A 425 -21.76 7.80 4.79
CA LYS A 425 -21.78 6.73 5.79
C LYS A 425 -20.44 5.98 5.74
N ALA A 426 -19.62 6.16 6.77
CA ALA A 426 -18.39 5.38 6.95
C ALA A 426 -18.04 5.32 8.44
N PRO A 427 -18.72 4.46 9.22
CA PRO A 427 -18.67 4.49 10.68
C PRO A 427 -17.32 4.10 11.27
N ASN A 428 -16.37 3.60 10.47
CA ASN A 428 -15.05 3.14 10.92
C ASN A 428 -13.89 3.85 10.23
N LEU A 429 -14.16 4.95 9.50
CA LEU A 429 -13.14 5.71 8.79
C LEU A 429 -12.16 6.36 9.77
N GLU A 430 -10.86 6.17 9.53
CA GLU A 430 -9.78 6.73 10.34
C GLU A 430 -8.95 7.76 9.55
N TYR A 431 -8.98 7.68 8.22
CA TYR A 431 -8.32 8.60 7.30
C TYR A 431 -9.32 9.10 6.25
N LEU A 432 -9.40 10.42 6.10
CA LEU A 432 -10.12 11.09 5.03
C LEU A 432 -9.19 12.09 4.32
N LYS A 433 -9.08 11.98 3.00
CA LYS A 433 -8.47 12.99 2.14
C LYS A 433 -9.46 13.42 1.07
N LEU A 434 -9.62 14.73 0.96
CA LEU A 434 -10.45 15.39 -0.02
C LEU A 434 -9.61 16.45 -0.74
N ARG A 435 -9.65 16.42 -2.08
CA ARG A 435 -9.04 17.44 -2.92
C ARG A 435 -9.94 17.79 -4.09
N VAL A 436 -10.22 19.08 -4.28
CA VAL A 436 -11.06 19.61 -5.38
C VAL A 436 -10.20 20.26 -6.47
N SER A 437 -10.76 20.53 -7.64
CA SER A 437 -10.00 21.05 -8.81
C SER A 437 -9.60 22.53 -8.72
N GLY A 438 -9.99 23.26 -7.67
CA GLY A 438 -9.68 24.70 -7.52
C GLY A 438 -10.21 25.32 -6.22
N ALA A 439 -9.85 26.58 -5.97
CA ALA A 439 -10.22 27.31 -4.75
C ALA A 439 -11.66 27.85 -4.73
N ASP A 440 -12.33 27.92 -5.88
CA ASP A 440 -13.71 28.40 -6.01
C ASP A 440 -14.77 27.33 -5.71
N TYR A 441 -14.34 26.13 -5.29
CA TYR A 441 -15.23 25.00 -5.02
C TYR A 441 -15.39 24.79 -3.52
N ASP A 442 -16.64 24.71 -3.06
CA ASP A 442 -16.99 24.38 -1.69
C ASP A 442 -16.71 22.91 -1.38
N LEU A 443 -16.22 22.67 -0.17
CA LEU A 443 -15.93 21.37 0.41
C LEU A 443 -16.58 21.29 1.79
N ASP A 444 -17.78 20.74 1.85
CA ASP A 444 -18.46 20.47 3.11
C ASP A 444 -17.83 19.27 3.81
N VAL A 445 -17.21 19.54 4.96
CA VAL A 445 -16.67 18.44 5.77
C VAL A 445 -17.79 17.77 6.56
N PRO A 446 -17.79 16.43 6.69
CA PRO A 446 -18.88 15.75 7.37
C PRO A 446 -19.07 16.17 8.83
N THR A 447 -20.28 16.59 9.15
CA THR A 447 -20.71 17.00 10.50
C THR A 447 -21.41 15.84 11.22
N SER A 448 -21.82 16.04 12.47
CA SER A 448 -22.60 15.03 13.19
C SER A 448 -24.04 14.98 12.67
N GLY A 449 -24.29 14.13 11.69
CA GLY A 449 -25.60 13.78 11.15
C GLY A 449 -25.46 12.54 10.27
N GLY A 450 -26.23 11.48 10.54
CA GLY A 450 -26.12 10.20 9.81
C GLY A 450 -25.19 9.15 10.46
N ALA A 451 -24.76 8.15 9.65
CA ALA A 451 -23.95 7.00 10.11
C ALA A 451 -22.42 7.24 10.00
N PHE A 452 -21.98 8.42 9.56
CA PHE A 452 -20.59 8.82 9.69
C PHE A 452 -20.26 9.16 11.14
N THR A 453 -19.06 8.79 11.59
CA THR A 453 -18.60 9.06 12.96
C THR A 453 -17.32 9.88 12.89
N PRO A 454 -17.39 11.22 12.69
CA PRO A 454 -16.21 12.07 12.55
C PRO A 454 -15.23 11.93 13.72
N SER A 455 -15.74 11.57 14.90
CA SER A 455 -14.93 11.37 16.10
C SER A 455 -13.96 10.20 15.98
N LYS A 456 -14.11 9.27 15.04
CA LYS A 456 -13.12 8.19 14.81
C LYS A 456 -12.00 8.58 13.85
N LEU A 457 -12.12 9.70 13.13
CA LEU A 457 -11.05 10.17 12.25
C LEU A 457 -9.80 10.50 13.08
N LYS A 458 -8.69 9.91 12.68
CA LYS A 458 -7.34 10.23 13.18
C LYS A 458 -6.63 11.18 12.23
N GLN A 459 -6.93 11.12 10.94
CA GLN A 459 -6.25 11.91 9.92
C GLN A 459 -7.25 12.55 8.95
N LEU A 460 -7.13 13.87 8.76
CA LEU A 460 -7.96 14.67 7.88
C LEU A 460 -7.08 15.54 6.98
N TYR A 461 -7.24 15.39 5.67
CA TYR A 461 -6.50 16.12 4.65
C TYR A 461 -7.49 16.85 3.76
N LEU A 462 -7.44 18.17 3.81
CA LEU A 462 -8.26 19.09 3.04
C LEU A 462 -7.31 19.84 2.10
N GLU A 463 -7.48 19.67 0.79
CA GLU A 463 -6.56 20.25 -0.19
C GLU A 463 -7.32 20.94 -1.32
N ASP A 464 -7.00 22.20 -1.58
CA ASP A 464 -7.71 23.07 -2.51
C ASP A 464 -9.19 23.28 -2.06
N GLY A 465 -9.88 24.33 -2.52
CA GLY A 465 -11.29 24.60 -2.20
C GLY A 465 -11.59 25.40 -0.93
N ASP A 466 -12.86 25.78 -0.76
CA ASP A 466 -13.39 26.46 0.42
C ASP A 466 -14.03 25.45 1.39
N ILE A 467 -13.59 25.44 2.65
CA ILE A 467 -13.96 24.45 3.66
C ILE A 467 -15.12 24.98 4.48
N ASN A 468 -16.26 24.32 4.35
CA ASN A 468 -17.51 24.62 5.03
C ASN A 468 -17.86 23.50 6.03
N GLY A 469 -18.52 23.84 7.13
CA GLY A 469 -18.94 22.90 8.17
C GLY A 469 -17.83 22.41 9.14
N PHE A 470 -16.64 23.03 9.14
CA PHE A 470 -15.51 22.53 9.95
C PHE A 470 -15.66 22.86 11.44
N THR A 471 -16.31 21.96 12.17
CA THR A 471 -16.52 22.05 13.62
C THR A 471 -15.63 21.06 14.37
N THR A 472 -14.62 21.55 15.11
CA THR A 472 -13.62 20.68 15.77
C THR A 472 -14.19 19.76 16.85
N SER A 473 -15.36 20.08 17.43
CA SER A 473 -16.04 19.20 18.39
C SER A 473 -16.46 17.85 17.79
N HIS A 474 -16.57 17.74 16.47
CA HIS A 474 -16.87 16.49 15.80
C HIS A 474 -15.64 15.58 15.69
N TYR A 475 -14.43 16.14 15.67
CA TYR A 475 -13.18 15.43 15.37
C TYR A 475 -12.31 15.15 16.62
N THR A 476 -12.92 14.62 17.67
CA THR A 476 -12.27 14.50 19.00
C THR A 476 -11.06 13.57 19.06
N ASN A 477 -10.90 12.63 18.11
CA ASN A 477 -9.71 11.78 18.01
C ASN A 477 -8.72 12.22 16.92
N LEU A 478 -8.86 13.42 16.36
CA LEU A 478 -7.99 13.86 15.26
C LEU A 478 -6.55 14.07 15.74
N GLU A 479 -5.64 13.33 15.13
CA GLU A 479 -4.21 13.36 15.40
C GLU A 479 -3.45 14.18 14.35
N ARG A 480 -3.92 14.18 13.10
CA ARG A 480 -3.30 14.87 11.97
C ARG A 480 -4.31 15.67 11.18
N LEU A 481 -4.05 16.96 11.01
CA LEU A 481 -4.79 17.85 10.14
C LEU A 481 -3.85 18.44 9.09
N ARG A 482 -4.21 18.32 7.82
CA ARG A 482 -3.54 19.01 6.71
C ARG A 482 -4.53 19.89 5.99
N ALA A 483 -4.17 21.16 5.82
CA ALA A 483 -4.88 22.13 5.00
C ALA A 483 -3.91 22.71 3.96
N ARG A 484 -4.16 22.44 2.67
CA ARG A 484 -3.31 22.90 1.57
C ARG A 484 -4.14 23.73 0.61
N GLU A 485 -3.78 24.97 0.34
CA GLU A 485 -4.46 25.89 -0.59
C GLU A 485 -5.98 25.99 -0.35
N SER A 486 -6.43 25.70 0.88
CA SER A 486 -7.85 25.71 1.25
C SER A 486 -8.24 27.00 1.95
N ILE A 487 -9.50 27.40 1.84
CA ILE A 487 -10.08 28.55 2.54
C ILE A 487 -10.93 28.03 3.70
N PHE A 488 -10.84 28.60 4.89
CA PHE A 488 -11.71 28.30 6.02
C PHE A 488 -12.70 29.45 6.19
N SER A 489 -13.76 29.47 5.38
CA SER A 489 -14.76 30.55 5.34
C SER A 489 -15.63 30.64 6.60
N ASP A 490 -15.87 29.51 7.27
CA ASP A 490 -16.59 29.43 8.55
C ASP A 490 -15.97 30.29 9.67
N PHE A 491 -14.69 30.62 9.53
CA PHE A 491 -13.95 31.40 10.50
C PHE A 491 -13.82 32.85 10.03
N THR A 492 -14.33 33.79 10.83
CA THR A 492 -14.26 35.22 10.51
C THR A 492 -12.86 35.80 10.76
N ASP A 493 -12.05 35.18 11.62
CA ASP A 493 -10.69 35.61 11.93
C ASP A 493 -9.78 34.46 12.41
N MET A 494 -8.48 34.75 12.47
CA MET A 494 -7.45 33.78 12.87
C MET A 494 -7.59 33.34 14.34
N ALA A 495 -8.15 34.17 15.22
CA ALA A 495 -8.29 33.88 16.65
C ALA A 495 -9.40 32.84 16.89
N GLY A 496 -10.49 32.91 16.14
CA GLY A 496 -11.53 31.89 16.11
C GLY A 496 -10.97 30.54 15.67
N LEU A 497 -10.21 30.52 14.56
CA LEU A 497 -9.57 29.29 14.08
C LEU A 497 -8.58 28.71 15.10
N ALA A 498 -7.70 29.55 15.67
CA ALA A 498 -6.74 29.13 16.69
C ALA A 498 -7.43 28.52 17.93
N THR A 499 -8.53 29.12 18.37
CA THR A 499 -9.36 28.62 19.48
C THR A 499 -9.93 27.24 19.17
N SER A 500 -10.52 27.06 17.99
CA SER A 500 -11.07 25.78 17.56
C SER A 500 -10.00 24.69 17.44
N LEU A 501 -8.83 25.00 16.89
CA LEU A 501 -7.71 24.06 16.77
C LEU A 501 -7.12 23.65 18.13
N ASN A 502 -7.11 24.56 19.12
CA ASN A 502 -6.70 24.22 20.48
C ASN A 502 -7.60 23.13 21.10
N ALA A 503 -8.89 23.10 20.77
CA ALA A 503 -9.84 22.10 21.27
C ALA A 503 -9.54 20.66 20.81
N LEU A 504 -8.75 20.47 19.75
CA LEU A 504 -8.35 19.15 19.24
C LEU A 504 -7.25 18.52 20.12
N THR A 505 -7.61 17.97 21.28
CA THR A 505 -6.65 17.53 22.32
C THR A 505 -5.63 16.48 21.85
N LYS A 506 -5.95 15.65 20.85
CA LYS A 506 -5.05 14.63 20.30
C LYS A 506 -4.19 15.09 19.11
N LEU A 507 -4.30 16.34 18.68
CA LEU A 507 -3.58 16.85 17.52
C LEU A 507 -2.06 16.82 17.76
N THR A 508 -1.37 15.95 17.01
CA THR A 508 0.10 15.78 17.05
C THR A 508 0.78 16.31 15.78
N GLN A 509 0.01 16.60 14.73
CA GLN A 509 0.52 17.21 13.50
C GLN A 509 -0.53 18.13 12.86
N LEU A 510 -0.12 19.37 12.59
CA LEU A 510 -0.85 20.35 11.80
C LEU A 510 0.04 20.80 10.64
N ARG A 511 -0.37 20.54 9.39
CA ARG A 511 0.32 21.05 8.20
C ARG A 511 -0.55 22.08 7.51
N VAL A 512 -0.04 23.28 7.32
CA VAL A 512 -0.74 24.38 6.65
C VAL A 512 0.13 24.91 5.53
N LYS A 513 -0.38 24.92 4.29
CA LYS A 513 0.35 25.46 3.14
C LYS A 513 -0.61 26.21 2.25
N GLY A 514 -0.42 27.52 2.07
CA GLY A 514 -1.28 28.33 1.19
C GLY A 514 -2.73 28.49 1.66
N ALA A 515 -3.10 27.95 2.83
CA ALA A 515 -4.45 28.02 3.36
C ALA A 515 -4.79 29.43 3.88
N LYS A 516 -6.08 29.79 3.92
CA LYS A 516 -6.57 31.12 4.30
C LYS A 516 -7.78 31.04 5.24
N VAL A 517 -8.02 32.09 6.03
CA VAL A 517 -9.23 32.27 6.85
C VAL A 517 -10.15 33.30 6.21
N GLY A 518 -11.45 33.01 6.21
CA GLY A 518 -12.54 33.93 5.85
C GLY A 518 -12.91 33.92 4.36
N SER A 519 -11.96 34.19 3.47
CA SER A 519 -12.23 34.19 2.02
C SER A 519 -10.96 33.95 1.20
N ALA A 520 -11.11 33.86 -0.14
CA ALA A 520 -9.99 33.74 -1.07
C ALA A 520 -8.98 34.91 -0.98
N SER A 521 -9.42 36.10 -0.56
CA SER A 521 -8.57 37.28 -0.28
C SER A 521 -8.26 37.44 1.22
N GLY A 522 -8.65 36.46 2.03
CA GLY A 522 -8.53 36.44 3.48
C GLY A 522 -7.10 36.27 3.99
N THR A 523 -6.99 36.09 5.30
CA THR A 523 -5.69 36.08 5.98
C THR A 523 -5.00 34.73 5.78
N ALA A 524 -3.75 34.73 5.30
CA ALA A 524 -2.96 33.52 5.15
C ALA A 524 -2.74 32.83 6.51
N ILE A 525 -3.02 31.53 6.56
CA ILE A 525 -2.75 30.69 7.71
C ILE A 525 -1.28 30.30 7.66
N THR A 526 -0.53 30.75 8.65
CA THR A 526 0.84 30.29 8.91
C THR A 526 0.94 29.88 10.37
N CYS A 527 1.87 29.00 10.71
CA CYS A 527 2.11 28.60 12.09
C CYS A 527 2.43 29.80 12.98
N SER A 528 3.15 30.79 12.45
CA SER A 528 3.42 32.06 13.15
C SER A 528 2.15 32.88 13.39
N ALA A 529 1.28 33.02 12.38
CA ALA A 529 0.02 33.74 12.51
C ALA A 529 -0.94 33.06 13.50
N LEU A 530 -1.05 31.73 13.46
CA LEU A 530 -1.83 30.94 14.42
C LEU A 530 -1.30 31.12 15.84
N THR A 531 0.02 31.07 16.03
CA THR A 531 0.66 31.27 17.35
C THR A 531 0.33 32.65 17.91
N ASN A 532 0.48 33.70 17.09
CA ASN A 532 0.14 35.07 17.49
C ASN A 532 -1.37 35.23 17.81
N ALA A 533 -2.21 34.42 17.19
CA ALA A 533 -3.66 34.39 17.43
C ALA A 533 -4.08 33.49 18.60
N GLY A 534 -3.13 32.89 19.35
CA GLY A 534 -3.40 32.12 20.56
C GLY A 534 -3.39 30.60 20.39
N PHE A 535 -2.90 30.06 19.27
CA PHE A 535 -2.68 28.62 19.12
C PHE A 535 -1.51 28.16 20.02
N SER A 536 -1.79 27.21 20.91
CA SER A 536 -0.87 26.82 22.00
C SER A 536 0.07 25.65 21.66
N LYS A 537 -0.24 24.87 20.62
CA LYS A 537 0.49 23.64 20.26
C LYS A 537 1.53 23.92 19.17
N THR A 538 2.37 24.93 19.34
CA THR A 538 3.29 25.43 18.30
C THR A 538 4.23 24.35 17.74
N ASN A 539 4.65 23.38 18.57
CA ASN A 539 5.58 22.32 18.19
C ASN A 539 4.99 21.30 17.21
N VAL A 540 3.66 21.31 17.00
CA VAL A 540 2.98 20.38 16.09
C VAL A 540 2.64 21.01 14.74
N CYS A 541 2.85 22.31 14.57
CA CYS A 541 2.52 23.05 13.36
C CYS A 541 3.71 23.14 12.40
N ASN A 542 3.48 22.88 11.12
CA ASN A 542 4.47 23.05 10.05
C ASN A 542 3.85 23.77 8.83
N ASP A 543 4.57 24.76 8.30
CA ASP A 543 4.21 25.54 7.10
C ASP A 543 4.62 24.83 5.78
N THR A 544 5.25 23.65 5.84
CA THR A 544 5.72 22.89 4.67
C THR A 544 4.84 21.67 4.35
N ASP A 545 4.91 21.21 3.09
CA ASP A 545 4.19 20.02 2.60
C ASP A 545 4.57 18.72 3.33
#